data_AF-A0A1V5UGB9-F1
#
_entry.id   AF-A0A1V5UGB9-F1
#
_cell.length_a   1.000
_cell.length_b   1.000
_cell.length_c   1.000
_cell.angle_alpha   90.00
_cell.angle_beta   90.00
_cell.angle_gamma   90.00
#
_symmetry.space_group_name_H-M   'P 1'
#
loop_
_entity.id
_entity.type
_entity.pdbx_description
1 polymer ?
#
loop_
_entity_poly.entity_id
_entity_poly.type
_entity_poly.pdbx_seq_one_letter_code
_entity_poly.pdbx_strand_id
1 'polypeptide(L)'
;MDKKVRNRLISWLVLSGVTIVASVLILVLRGNYDTRGFSDATFIPGVVVLFLLLLKLIANAGAFDLVTYSFKRIAHGTKHKTVEDMPTAGEYIDEKREERLKKDRYYWPYLVIAFIFILAGAILAYI
;
A
#
# COMPACT_ATOMS: atom_id res chain seq x y z
N MET A 1 -19.56 11.52 -13.71
CA MET A 1 -18.12 11.19 -13.59
C MET A 1 -17.96 9.67 -13.67
N ASP A 2 -17.08 9.17 -14.54
CA ASP A 2 -16.80 7.74 -14.70
C ASP A 2 -16.35 7.12 -13.36
N LYS A 3 -16.86 5.92 -13.03
CA LYS A 3 -16.51 5.14 -11.83
C LYS A 3 -15.00 4.91 -11.73
N LYS A 4 -14.31 4.72 -12.87
CA LYS A 4 -12.85 4.54 -12.91
C LYS A 4 -12.11 5.81 -12.49
N VAL A 5 -12.52 6.96 -13.01
CA VAL A 5 -11.96 8.28 -12.67
C VAL A 5 -12.20 8.58 -11.20
N ARG A 6 -13.42 8.36 -10.70
CA ARG A 6 -13.77 8.55 -9.29
C ARG A 6 -12.86 7.74 -8.35
N ASN A 7 -12.66 6.46 -8.64
CA ASN A 7 -11.82 5.60 -7.80
C ASN A 7 -10.35 6.03 -7.79
N ARG A 8 -9.84 6.53 -8.92
CA ARG A 8 -8.49 7.09 -9.01
C ARG A 8 -8.37 8.37 -8.16
N LEU A 9 -9.33 9.28 -8.26
CA LEU A 9 -9.37 10.49 -7.43
C LEU A 9 -9.46 10.18 -5.94
N ILE A 10 -10.30 9.23 -5.54
CA ILE A 10 -10.39 8.77 -4.15
C ILE A 10 -9.03 8.22 -3.69
N SER A 11 -8.33 7.45 -4.53
CA SER A 11 -7.00 6.92 -4.18
C SER A 11 -5.99 8.03 -3.91
N TRP A 12 -6.01 9.11 -4.71
CA TRP A 12 -5.20 10.30 -4.48
C TRP A 12 -5.54 11.00 -3.17
N LEU A 13 -6.83 11.25 -2.93
CA LEU A 13 -7.29 11.97 -1.73
C LEU A 13 -6.99 11.19 -0.46
N VAL A 14 -7.30 9.89 -0.44
CA VAL A 14 -7.06 9.03 0.73
C VAL A 14 -5.56 8.94 1.02
N LEU A 15 -4.74 8.66 0.01
CA LEU A 15 -3.30 8.49 0.23
C LEU A 15 -2.64 9.82 0.66
N SER A 16 -3.02 10.94 0.04
CA SER A 16 -2.52 12.26 0.43
C SER A 16 -2.96 12.62 1.85
N GLY A 17 -4.25 12.43 2.17
CA GLY A 17 -4.79 12.71 3.49
C GLY A 17 -4.10 11.90 4.59
N VAL A 18 -3.94 10.60 4.41
CA VAL A 18 -3.23 9.74 5.37
C VAL A 18 -1.77 10.18 5.54
N THR A 19 -1.09 10.52 4.45
CA THR A 19 0.33 10.95 4.49
C THR A 19 0.49 12.28 5.22
N ILE A 20 -0.39 13.25 4.96
CA ILE A 20 -0.40 14.55 5.64
C ILE A 20 -0.68 14.37 7.13
N VAL A 21 -1.70 13.58 7.49
CA VAL A 21 -2.03 13.31 8.90
C VAL A 21 -0.85 12.65 9.61
N ALA A 22 -0.20 11.65 9.00
CA ALA A 22 0.99 11.02 9.56
C ALA A 22 2.14 12.02 9.75
N SER A 23 2.35 12.93 8.79
CA SER A 23 3.38 13.96 8.86
C SER A 23 3.14 14.93 10.01
N VAL A 24 1.90 15.42 10.14
CA VAL A 24 1.49 16.31 11.23
C VAL A 24 1.64 15.60 12.58
N LEU A 25 1.22 14.34 12.68
CA LEU A 25 1.39 13.55 13.91
C LEU A 25 2.87 13.42 14.30
N ILE A 26 3.77 13.12 13.35
CA ILE A 26 5.20 13.02 13.64
C ILE A 26 5.75 14.35 14.17
N LEU A 27 5.36 15.45 13.52
CA LEU A 27 5.80 16.80 13.89
C LEU A 27 5.32 17.18 15.31
N VAL A 28 4.03 16.95 15.60
CA VAL A 28 3.44 17.23 16.92
C VAL A 28 4.03 16.34 18.01
N LEU A 29 4.18 15.04 17.76
CA LEU A 29 4.66 14.08 18.76
C LEU A 29 6.15 14.26 19.07
N ARG A 30 6.96 14.69 18.10
CA ARG A 30 8.38 15.01 18.35
C ARG A 30 8.56 16.35 19.03
N GLY A 31 7.63 17.29 18.85
CA GLY A 31 7.71 18.65 19.41
C GLY A 31 8.90 19.46 18.88
N ASN A 32 9.57 18.99 17.81
CA ASN A 32 10.66 19.72 17.16
C ASN A 32 10.14 20.39 15.89
N TYR A 33 10.13 21.71 15.90
CA TYR A 33 9.63 22.56 14.81
C TYR A 33 10.77 23.27 14.06
N ASP A 34 12.01 22.81 14.21
CA ASP A 34 13.15 23.24 13.39
C ASP A 34 13.11 22.58 11.98
N THR A 35 14.05 22.97 11.11
CA THR A 35 14.15 22.43 9.74
C THR A 35 14.32 20.90 9.73
N ARG A 36 15.02 20.34 10.72
CA ARG A 36 15.19 18.90 10.89
C ARG A 36 13.90 18.18 11.28
N GLY A 37 13.08 18.80 12.13
CA GLY A 37 11.76 18.33 12.51
C GLY A 37 10.83 18.23 11.31
N PHE A 38 10.80 19.28 10.47
CA PHE A 38 10.05 19.26 9.22
C PHE A 38 10.61 18.28 8.18
N SER A 39 11.94 18.14 8.11
CA SER A 39 12.60 17.10 7.29
C SER A 39 12.09 15.72 7.65
N ASP A 40 12.16 15.34 8.93
CA ASP A 40 11.78 13.99 9.36
C ASP A 40 10.27 13.75 9.24
N ALA A 41 9.46 14.77 9.54
CA ALA A 41 8.01 14.73 9.40
C ALA A 41 7.55 14.52 7.95
N THR A 42 8.34 14.93 6.95
CA THR A 42 8.02 14.72 5.52
C THR A 42 8.71 13.47 4.96
N PHE A 43 9.96 13.23 5.33
CA PHE A 43 10.76 12.10 4.84
C PHE A 43 10.18 10.75 5.28
N ILE A 44 9.87 10.59 6.58
CA ILE A 44 9.41 9.30 7.13
C ILE A 44 8.11 8.84 6.45
N PRO A 45 7.03 9.65 6.36
CA PRO A 45 5.82 9.27 5.65
C PRO A 45 6.09 8.99 4.15
N GLY A 46 6.96 9.76 3.51
CA GLY A 46 7.34 9.52 2.11
C GLY A 46 7.97 8.14 1.89
N VAL A 47 8.91 7.74 2.76
CA VAL A 47 9.52 6.40 2.73
C VAL A 47 8.49 5.30 3.02
N VAL A 48 7.58 5.52 3.96
CA VAL A 48 6.50 4.56 4.25
C VAL A 48 5.60 4.36 3.04
N VAL A 49 5.22 5.44 2.34
CA VAL A 49 4.40 5.35 1.11
C VAL A 49 5.16 4.59 0.01
N LEU A 50 6.46 4.83 -0.15
CA LEU A 50 7.31 4.07 -1.08
C LEU A 50 7.36 2.58 -0.71
N PHE A 51 7.52 2.27 0.57
CA PHE A 51 7.49 0.89 1.05
C PHE A 51 6.14 0.20 0.77
N LEU A 52 5.02 0.88 0.99
CA LEU A 52 3.69 0.37 0.65
C LEU A 52 3.53 0.11 -0.86
N LEU A 53 4.11 0.96 -1.71
CA LEU A 53 4.15 0.70 -3.15
C LEU A 53 4.91 -0.59 -3.46
N LEU A 54 6.09 -0.79 -2.88
CA LEU A 54 6.90 -1.99 -3.09
C LEU A 54 6.15 -3.24 -2.62
N LEU A 55 5.56 -3.21 -1.43
CA LEU A 55 4.70 -4.31 -0.95
C LEU A 55 3.55 -4.60 -1.91
N LYS A 56 2.92 -3.56 -2.45
CA LYS A 56 1.83 -3.72 -3.43
C LYS A 56 2.34 -4.32 -4.74
N LEU A 57 3.54 -3.99 -5.20
CA LEU A 57 4.15 -4.60 -6.39
C LEU A 57 4.46 -6.08 -6.16
N ILE A 58 5.06 -6.42 -5.02
CA ILE A 58 5.36 -7.80 -4.61
C ILE A 58 4.06 -8.62 -4.50
N ALA A 59 3.02 -8.06 -3.87
CA ALA A 59 1.73 -8.71 -3.76
C ALA A 59 1.07 -8.95 -5.12
N ASN A 60 1.18 -7.99 -6.05
CA ASN A 60 0.67 -8.17 -7.41
C ASN A 60 1.50 -9.14 -8.26
N ALA A 61 2.77 -9.36 -7.91
CA ALA A 61 3.60 -10.41 -8.51
C ALA A 61 3.19 -11.81 -8.03
N GLY A 62 2.32 -11.92 -7.02
CA GLY A 62 1.83 -13.20 -6.50
C GLY A 62 2.72 -13.84 -5.44
N ALA A 63 3.72 -13.12 -4.93
CA ALA A 63 4.66 -13.65 -3.94
C ALA A 63 3.99 -14.14 -2.64
N PHE A 64 2.79 -13.62 -2.32
CA PHE A 64 2.04 -13.99 -1.12
C PHE A 64 0.87 -14.93 -1.40
N ASP A 65 0.72 -15.46 -2.62
CA ASP A 65 -0.49 -16.20 -3.01
C ASP A 65 -0.61 -17.54 -2.31
N LEU A 66 0.49 -18.28 -2.27
CA LEU A 66 0.55 -19.57 -1.58
C LEU A 66 0.33 -19.41 -0.07
N VAL A 67 0.94 -18.37 0.52
CA VAL A 67 0.75 -18.05 1.94
C VAL A 67 -0.72 -17.69 2.22
N THR A 68 -1.32 -16.86 1.37
CA THR A 68 -2.74 -16.48 1.49
C THR A 68 -3.66 -17.68 1.32
N TYR A 69 -3.35 -18.58 0.40
CA TYR A 69 -4.07 -19.84 0.21
C TYR A 69 -4.00 -20.71 1.48
N SER A 70 -2.81 -20.90 2.05
CA SER A 70 -2.63 -21.69 3.27
C SER A 70 -3.45 -21.14 4.44
N PHE A 71 -3.43 -19.82 4.66
CA PHE A 71 -4.27 -19.20 5.69
C PHE A 71 -5.77 -19.36 5.40
N LYS A 72 -6.20 -19.18 4.15
CA LYS A 72 -7.59 -19.42 3.75
C LYS A 72 -8.02 -20.87 3.99
N ARG A 73 -7.17 -21.83 3.66
CA ARG A 73 -7.45 -23.26 3.85
C ARG A 73 -7.58 -23.63 5.32
N ILE A 74 -6.70 -23.10 6.18
CA ILE A 74 -6.78 -23.29 7.64
C ILE A 74 -8.08 -22.67 8.18
N ALA A 75 -8.39 -21.43 7.80
CA ALA A 75 -9.59 -20.74 8.23
C ALA A 75 -10.87 -21.45 7.74
N HIS A 76 -10.84 -22.00 6.51
CA HIS A 76 -11.95 -22.77 5.95
C HIS A 76 -12.14 -24.08 6.71
N GLY A 77 -11.08 -24.85 6.94
CA GLY A 77 -11.14 -26.10 7.71
C GLY A 77 -11.57 -25.92 9.18
N THR A 78 -11.35 -24.74 9.74
CA THR A 78 -11.84 -24.41 11.10
C THR A 78 -13.34 -24.08 11.10
N LYS A 79 -13.87 -23.50 10.02
CA LYS A 79 -15.28 -23.11 9.91
C LYS A 79 -16.19 -24.17 9.28
N HIS A 80 -15.66 -24.99 8.37
CA HIS A 80 -16.39 -26.00 7.61
C HIS A 80 -15.67 -27.33 7.78
N LYS A 81 -16.40 -28.38 8.14
CA LYS A 81 -15.83 -29.71 8.43
C LYS A 81 -15.30 -30.44 7.18
N THR A 82 -15.50 -29.90 5.98
CA THR A 82 -15.01 -30.45 4.71
C THR A 82 -14.05 -29.45 4.04
N VAL A 83 -12.86 -29.95 3.70
CA VAL A 83 -11.83 -29.19 2.96
C VAL A 83 -11.85 -29.56 1.47
N GLU A 84 -12.64 -30.57 1.09
CA GLU A 84 -12.75 -31.12 -0.26
C GLU A 84 -13.39 -30.16 -1.27
N ASP A 85 -14.20 -29.21 -0.81
CA ASP A 85 -14.85 -28.20 -1.67
C ASP A 85 -13.92 -27.04 -2.06
N MET A 86 -12.67 -27.03 -1.58
CA MET A 86 -11.73 -25.94 -1.83
C MET A 86 -10.86 -26.22 -3.05
N PRO A 87 -10.68 -25.26 -3.98
CA PRO A 87 -9.82 -25.45 -5.14
C PRO A 87 -8.39 -25.81 -4.71
N THR A 88 -7.70 -26.54 -5.58
CA THR A 88 -6.30 -26.87 -5.35
C THR A 88 -5.45 -25.58 -5.32
N ALA A 89 -4.27 -25.66 -4.72
CA ALA A 89 -3.36 -24.50 -4.66
C ALA A 89 -3.01 -23.96 -6.05
N GLY A 90 -2.88 -24.85 -7.06
CA GLY A 90 -2.63 -24.47 -8.45
C GLY A 90 -3.79 -23.68 -9.05
N GLU A 91 -5.02 -24.23 -8.97
CA GLU A 91 -6.23 -23.55 -9.48
C GLU A 91 -6.45 -22.19 -8.81
N TYR A 92 -6.22 -22.09 -7.49
CA TYR A 92 -6.33 -20.82 -6.76
C TYR A 92 -5.32 -19.77 -7.26
N ILE A 93 -4.09 -20.18 -7.55
CA ILE A 93 -3.05 -19.28 -8.06
C ILE A 93 -3.39 -18.82 -9.47
N ASP A 94 -3.86 -19.72 -10.33
CA ASP A 94 -4.23 -19.40 -11.72
C ASP A 94 -5.42 -18.45 -11.78
N GLU A 95 -6.47 -18.70 -10.97
CA GLU A 95 -7.62 -17.80 -10.85
C GLU A 95 -7.18 -16.40 -10.40
N LYS A 96 -6.33 -16.32 -9.37
CA LYS A 96 -5.78 -15.05 -8.87
C LYS A 96 -4.92 -14.35 -9.90
N ARG A 97 -4.17 -15.08 -10.71
CA ARG A 97 -3.36 -14.53 -11.79
C ARG A 97 -4.24 -13.90 -12.87
N GLU A 98 -5.32 -14.56 -13.27
CA GLU A 98 -6.28 -14.02 -14.24
C GLU A 98 -6.99 -12.76 -13.72
N GLU A 99 -7.41 -12.76 -12.45
CA GLU A 99 -8.00 -11.57 -11.82
C GLU A 99 -7.05 -10.36 -11.88
N ARG A 100 -5.74 -10.58 -11.66
CA ARG A 100 -4.74 -9.51 -11.70
C ARG A 100 -4.52 -8.96 -13.10
N LEU A 101 -4.57 -9.80 -14.13
CA LEU A 101 -4.47 -9.37 -15.53
C LEU A 101 -5.62 -8.44 -15.91
N LYS A 102 -6.81 -8.68 -15.35
CA LYS A 102 -8.02 -7.85 -15.58
C LYS A 102 -8.05 -6.57 -14.74
N LYS A 103 -7.24 -6.46 -13.67
CA LYS A 103 -7.28 -5.34 -12.73
C LYS A 103 -6.47 -4.13 -13.20
N ASP A 104 -7.08 -2.95 -13.16
CA ASP A 104 -6.40 -1.68 -13.44
C ASP A 104 -5.33 -1.41 -12.38
N ARG A 105 -4.07 -1.56 -12.78
CA ARG A 105 -2.89 -1.37 -11.92
C ARG A 105 -2.51 0.11 -11.83
N TYR A 106 -3.24 0.85 -11.00
CA TYR A 106 -3.00 2.28 -10.79
C TYR A 106 -2.07 2.52 -9.58
N TYR A 107 -0.79 2.77 -9.86
CA TYR A 107 0.25 3.00 -8.84
C TYR A 107 0.70 4.46 -8.72
N TRP A 108 0.26 5.33 -9.64
CA TRP A 108 0.66 6.73 -9.73
C TRP A 108 0.57 7.52 -8.41
N PRO A 109 -0.51 7.43 -7.60
CA PRO A 109 -0.59 8.18 -6.36
C PRO A 109 0.57 7.87 -5.40
N TYR A 110 0.96 6.60 -5.31
CA TYR A 110 2.04 6.19 -4.41
C TYR A 110 3.39 6.73 -4.87
N LEU A 111 3.69 6.61 -6.16
CA LEU A 111 4.94 7.11 -6.73
C LEU A 111 5.10 8.61 -6.53
N VAL A 112 4.08 9.38 -6.89
CA VAL A 112 4.14 10.85 -6.85
C VAL A 112 4.19 11.36 -5.42
N ILE A 113 3.33 10.83 -4.52
CA ILE A 113 3.31 11.26 -3.12
C ILE A 113 4.62 10.88 -2.43
N ALA A 114 5.11 9.65 -2.60
CA ALA A 114 6.39 9.24 -2.03
C ALA A 114 7.53 10.14 -2.53
N PHE A 115 7.60 10.39 -3.85
CA PHE A 115 8.64 11.21 -4.43
C PHE A 115 8.63 12.64 -3.89
N ILE A 116 7.45 13.28 -3.87
CA ILE A 116 7.31 14.66 -3.36
C ILE A 116 7.72 14.74 -1.88
N PHE A 117 7.27 13.82 -1.05
CA PHE A 117 7.55 13.84 0.39
C PHE A 117 9.02 13.52 0.71
N ILE A 118 9.61 12.53 0.04
CA ILE A 118 11.03 12.20 0.19
C ILE A 118 11.90 13.37 -0.28
N LEU A 119 11.56 13.98 -1.41
CA LEU A 119 12.31 15.12 -1.94
C LEU A 119 12.20 16.34 -1.02
N ALA A 120 11.01 16.65 -0.53
CA ALA A 120 10.80 17.73 0.43
C ALA A 120 11.62 17.51 1.71
N GLY A 121 11.58 16.29 2.27
CA GLY A 121 12.36 15.94 3.45
C GLY A 121 13.86 16.03 3.20
N ALA A 122 14.34 15.52 2.07
CA ALA A 122 15.74 15.63 1.69
C ALA A 122 16.19 17.10 1.57
N ILE A 123 15.40 17.96 0.90
CA ILE A 123 15.72 19.39 0.78
C ILE A 123 15.79 20.04 2.16
N LEU A 124 14.81 19.80 3.03
CA LEU A 124 14.77 20.36 4.38
C LEU A 124 15.90 19.85 5.28
N ALA A 125 16.45 18.66 5.01
CA ALA A 125 17.60 18.14 5.76
C ALA A 125 18.91 18.88 5.47
N TYR A 126 19.03 19.48 4.27
CA TYR A 126 20.23 20.20 3.82
C TYR A 126 20.12 21.72 3.95
N ILE A 127 18.98 22.25 4.42
CA ILE A 127 18.76 23.67 4.74
C ILE A 127 18.92 23.88 6.25
#